data_AF-A0A2M7IM52-F1
#
_entry.id   AF-A0A2M7IM52-F1
#
_cell.length_a   1.000
_cell.length_b   1.000
_cell.length_c   1.000
_cell.angle_alpha   90.00
_cell.angle_beta   90.00
_cell.angle_gamma   90.00
#
_symmetry.space_group_name_H-M   'P 1'
#
loop_
_entity.id
_entity.type
_entity.pdbx_description
1 polymer ?
#
loop_
_entity_poly.entity_id
_entity_poly.type
_entity_poly.pdbx_seq_one_letter_code
_entity_poly.pdbx_strand_id
1 'polypeptide(L)' 'DAETDRYFVYLTNNLKLKAEVIVKLYKHRWQIELFFKWIKQHLYIQVFWGTSANAVKTQICIAICTFLIIAIMK' A
#
# COMPACT_ATOMS: atom_id res chain seq x y z
N ASP A 1 17.82 15.09 7.53
CA ASP A 1 16.84 15.96 6.90
C ASP A 1 17.17 17.37 7.36
N ALA A 2 17.57 18.24 6.42
CA ALA A 2 18.15 19.53 6.76
C ALA A 2 17.16 20.47 7.46
N GLU A 3 15.86 20.19 7.31
CA GLU A 3 14.78 20.96 7.94
C GLU A 3 14.38 20.42 9.33
N THR A 4 14.53 19.11 9.59
CA THR A 4 14.06 18.49 10.84
C THR A 4 15.16 17.92 11.73
N ASP A 5 16.43 18.09 11.37
CA ASP A 5 17.61 17.55 12.06
C ASP A 5 17.52 16.04 12.36
N ARG A 6 16.80 15.30 11.51
CA ARG A 6 16.60 13.85 11.64
C ARG A 6 17.53 13.08 10.71
N TYR A 7 18.23 12.10 11.26
CA TYR A 7 19.01 11.15 10.48
C TYR A 7 18.17 9.92 10.16
N PHE A 8 18.16 9.53 8.89
CA PHE A 8 17.48 8.33 8.42
C PHE A 8 18.52 7.34 7.90
N VAL A 9 18.42 6.10 8.37
CA VAL A 9 19.32 5.01 7.95
C VAL A 9 18.52 4.05 7.08
N TYR A 10 19.06 3.76 5.90
CA TYR A 10 18.44 2.84 4.93
C TYR A 10 19.41 1.71 4.59
N LEU A 11 18.88 0.49 4.54
CA LEU A 11 19.62 -0.70 4.14
C LEU A 11 19.08 -1.20 2.80
N THR A 12 19.96 -1.51 1.87
CA THR A 12 19.58 -2.05 0.56
C THR A 12 20.59 -3.09 0.09
N ASN A 13 20.10 -4.09 -0.65
CA ASN A 13 20.93 -5.04 -1.38
C ASN A 13 21.34 -4.51 -2.77
N ASN A 14 20.78 -3.37 -3.20
CA ASN A 14 21.04 -2.80 -4.50
C ASN A 14 22.23 -1.82 -4.45
N LEU A 15 23.40 -2.29 -4.87
CA LEU A 15 24.65 -1.52 -4.92
C LEU A 15 24.84 -0.74 -6.23
N LYS A 16 23.96 -0.93 -7.21
CA LYS A 16 24.08 -0.28 -8.54
C LYS A 16 23.45 1.10 -8.56
N LEU A 17 22.46 1.35 -7.71
CA LEU A 17 21.74 2.61 -7.64
C LEU A 17 22.44 3.60 -6.69
N LYS A 18 22.36 4.89 -7.01
CA LYS A 18 22.83 5.96 -6.13
C LYS A 18 22.00 6.00 -4.85
N ALA A 19 22.63 6.36 -3.73
CA ALA A 19 21.98 6.46 -2.42
C ALA A 19 20.72 7.34 -2.45
N GLU A 20 20.75 8.49 -3.14
CA GLU A 20 19.58 9.36 -3.29
C GLU A 20 18.38 8.68 -3.95
N VAL A 21 18.63 7.82 -4.94
CA VAL A 21 17.58 7.08 -5.64
C VAL A 21 16.98 6.04 -4.70
N ILE A 22 17.80 5.34 -3.91
CA ILE A 22 17.35 4.38 -2.89
C ILE A 22 16.45 5.06 -1.85
N VAL A 23 16.85 6.24 -1.37
CA VAL A 23 16.03 7.03 -0.42
C VAL A 23 14.69 7.42 -1.05
N LYS A 24 14.69 7.90 -2.31
CA LYS A 24 13.46 8.23 -3.04
C LYS A 24 12.56 7.01 -3.22
N LEU A 25 13.12 5.86 -3.58
CA LEU A 25 12.39 4.59 -3.69
C LEU A 25 11.76 4.18 -2.36
N TYR A 26 12.51 4.30 -1.25
CA TYR A 26 11.98 3.98 0.07
C TYR A 26 10.85 4.93 0.48
N LYS A 27 10.88 6.20 0.04
CA LYS A 27 9.79 7.15 0.26
C LYS A 27 8.47 6.68 -0.36
N HIS A 28 8.51 5.98 -1.51
CA HIS A 28 7.30 5.42 -2.13
C HIS A 28 6.63 4.32 -1.28
N ARG A 29 7.35 3.72 -0.31
CA ARG A 29 6.76 2.76 0.64
C ARG A 29 5.57 3.37 1.39
N TRP A 30 5.56 4.67 1.63
CA TRP A 30 4.45 5.31 2.33
C TRP A 30 3.13 5.30 1.55
N GLN A 31 3.20 5.21 0.21
CA GLN A 31 2.01 5.14 -0.64
C GLN A 31 1.19 3.87 -0.35
N ILE A 32 1.83 2.75 0.00
CA ILE A 32 1.10 1.53 0.35
C ILE A 32 0.33 1.67 1.67
N GLU A 33 0.89 2.39 2.64
CA GLU A 33 0.23 2.65 3.93
C GLU A 33 -0.97 3.58 3.74
N LEU A 34 -0.83 4.61 2.91
CA LEU A 34 -1.93 5.48 2.52
C LEU A 34 -3.03 4.72 1.78
N PHE A 35 -2.66 3.85 0.84
CA PHE A 35 -3.62 3.01 0.12
C PHE A 35 -4.42 2.13 1.07
N PHE A 36 -3.77 1.43 2.00
CA PHE A 36 -4.48 0.61 2.98
C PHE A 36 -5.27 1.43 4.00
N LYS A 37 -4.80 2.63 4.36
CA LYS A 37 -5.59 3.56 5.19
C LYS A 37 -6.87 3.95 4.46
N TRP A 38 -6.77 4.30 3.18
CA TRP A 38 -7.91 4.68 2.37
C TRP A 38 -8.88 3.51 2.16
N ILE A 39 -8.39 2.30 1.84
CA ILE A 39 -9.23 1.09 1.76
C ILE A 39 -10.00 0.88 3.06
N LYS A 40 -9.31 0.88 4.22
CA LYS A 40 -9.99 0.66 5.50
C LYS A 40 -11.07 1.70 5.80
N GLN A 41 -10.93 2.92 5.28
CA GLN A 41 -11.90 3.99 5.46
C GLN A 41 -13.08 3.94 4.46
N HIS A 42 -12.85 3.47 3.24
CA HIS A 42 -13.83 3.58 2.14
C HIS A 42 -14.38 2.24 1.65
N LEU A 43 -13.75 1.12 2.02
CA LEU A 43 -14.24 -0.22 1.71
C LEU A 43 -15.46 -0.53 2.57
N TYR A 44 -16.64 -0.35 2.00
CA TYR A 44 -17.89 -0.75 2.61
C TYR A 44 -18.48 -1.93 1.84
N ILE A 45 -18.49 -3.11 2.47
CA ILE A 45 -19.13 -4.31 1.90
C ILE A 45 -20.61 -4.27 2.32
N GLN A 46 -21.48 -3.92 1.37
CA GLN A 46 -22.91 -3.77 1.64
C GLN A 46 -23.61 -5.10 1.95
N VAL A 47 -23.24 -6.17 1.24
CA VAL A 47 -23.88 -7.49 1.37
C VAL A 47 -22.83 -8.59 1.18
N PHE A 48 -22.82 -9.58 2.07
CA PHE A 48 -22.05 -10.81 1.90
C PHE A 48 -22.92 -11.87 1.23
N TRP A 49 -22.56 -12.29 0.01
CA TRP A 49 -23.30 -13.31 -0.75
C TRP A 49 -23.04 -14.75 -0.27
N GLY A 50 -22.11 -14.92 0.68
CA GLY A 50 -21.77 -16.20 1.28
C GLY A 50 -21.13 -15.94 2.63
N THR A 51 -21.56 -16.68 3.65
CA THR A 51 -21.15 -16.47 5.05
C THR A 51 -20.07 -17.44 5.52
N SER A 52 -19.67 -18.41 4.68
CA SER A 52 -18.54 -19.28 4.99
C SER A 52 -17.24 -18.47 5.01
N ALA A 53 -16.30 -18.86 5.86
CA ALA A 53 -15.02 -18.15 5.99
C ALA A 53 -14.28 -18.02 4.65
N ASN A 54 -14.37 -19.02 3.78
CA ASN A 54 -13.76 -19.00 2.45
C ASN A 54 -14.48 -18.05 1.49
N ALA A 55 -15.82 -18.01 1.53
CA ALA A 55 -16.59 -17.07 0.71
C ALA A 55 -16.30 -15.62 1.10
N VAL A 56 -16.27 -15.33 2.41
CA VAL A 56 -15.95 -13.99 2.92
C VAL A 56 -14.53 -13.57 2.55
N LYS A 57 -13.53 -14.44 2.74
CA LYS A 57 -12.13 -14.16 2.34
C LYS A 57 -12.02 -13.85 0.84
N THR A 58 -12.72 -14.63 0.02
CA THR A 58 -12.73 -14.43 -1.44
C THR A 58 -13.36 -13.10 -1.81
N GLN A 59 -14.50 -12.75 -1.21
CA GLN A 59 -15.19 -11.47 -1.46
C GLN A 59 -14.33 -10.27 -1.07
N ILE A 60 -13.66 -10.32 0.09
CA ILE A 60 -12.73 -9.28 0.52
C ILE A 60 -11.56 -9.16 -0.46
N CYS A 61 -10.99 -10.29 -0.90
CA CYS A 61 -9.87 -10.30 -1.83
C CYS A 61 -10.26 -9.66 -3.18
N ILE A 62 -11.41 -10.05 -3.73
CA ILE A 62 -11.96 -9.46 -4.97
C ILE A 62 -12.17 -7.95 -4.80
N ALA A 63 -12.74 -7.51 -3.68
CA ALA A 63 -12.96 -6.08 -3.43
C ALA A 63 -11.64 -5.31 -3.39
N ILE A 64 -10.61 -5.81 -2.70
CA ILE A 64 -9.28 -5.19 -2.67
C ILE A 64 -8.68 -5.11 -4.08
N CYS A 65 -8.77 -6.18 -4.88
CA CYS A 65 -8.30 -6.18 -6.27
C CYS A 65 -9.01 -5.12 -7.13
N THR A 66 -10.35 -5.01 -7.01
CA THR A 66 -11.12 -3.98 -7.74
C THR A 66 -10.69 -2.57 -7.34
N PHE A 67 -10.50 -2.31 -6.05
CA PHE A 67 -10.01 -1.00 -5.59
C PHE A 67 -8.59 -0.69 -6.08
N LEU A 68 -7.72 -1.70 -6.15
CA LEU A 68 -6.38 -1.54 -6.73
C LEU A 68 -6.45 -1.16 -8.22
N ILE A 69 -7.31 -1.83 -8.99
CA ILE A 69 -7.51 -1.53 -10.42
C ILE A 69 -7.99 -0.09 -10.58
N ILE A 70 -8.98 0.35 -9.79
CA ILE A 70 -9.49 1.73 -9.84
C ILE A 70 -8.39 2.74 -9.48
N ALA A 71 -7.54 2.43 -8.50
CA ALA A 71 -6.44 3.30 -8.09
C ALA A 71 -5.33 3.42 -9.14
N ILE A 72 -5.15 2.41 -10.00
CA ILE A 72 -4.18 2.42 -11.11
C ILE A 72 -4.75 3.08 -12.37
N MET A 73 -6.05 2.90 -12.63
CA MET A 73 -6.73 3.46 -13.81
C MET A 73 -6.96 4.98 -13.72
N LYS A 74 -6.89 5.54 -12.52
CA LYS A 74 -7.08 6.96 -12.25
C LYS A 74 -5.74 7.69 -12.22
#